data_AF-A0A956J1L2-F1
#
_entry.id   AF-A0A956J1L2-F1
#
_cell.length_a   1.000
_cell.length_b   1.000
_cell.length_c   1.000
_cell.angle_alpha   90.00
_cell.angle_beta   90.00
_cell.angle_gamma   90.00
#
_symmetry.space_group_name_H-M   'P 1'
#
loop_
_entity.id
_entity.type
_entity.pdbx_description
1 polymer ?
#
loop_
_entity_poly.entity_id
_entity_poly.type
_entity_poly.pdbx_seq_one_letter_code
_entity_poly.pdbx_strand_id
1 'polypeptide(L)'
;MNERPTAPGADDRMDGRAPVPSAVHSAGKANPARPVEPEDVENGLRFGHLMAVQTKRRLNDVAASLHALLETLVAQGTLSLDDYERRREVTKQREVQRTQSEALVSLGDTVDKYAATGLPEINCAELRPLCKSRCCTLKFSLSIQDLDERVVRWDYSRPYQIASRPDGYCVHCDAEKGACQVYQQRPAVCRTYDCRKDSRIWLDFDKRIPAPEGRSP
;
A
#
# COMPACT_ATOMS: atom_id res chain seq x y z
N MET A 1 -21.60 -43.54 -44.21
CA MET A 1 -20.99 -44.36 -43.14
C MET A 1 -19.97 -43.49 -42.46
N ASN A 2 -20.29 -42.98 -41.26
CA ASN A 2 -19.40 -42.12 -40.49
C ASN A 2 -19.54 -42.54 -39.02
N GLU A 3 -18.68 -43.44 -38.59
CA GLU A 3 -18.64 -43.95 -37.22
C GLU A 3 -17.82 -43.01 -36.34
N ARG A 4 -18.43 -42.55 -35.24
CA ARG A 4 -17.76 -41.83 -34.14
C ARG A 4 -17.05 -42.84 -33.23
N PRO A 5 -15.82 -42.57 -32.78
CA PRO A 5 -15.27 -43.24 -31.61
C PRO A 5 -15.65 -42.47 -30.33
N THR A 6 -16.23 -43.18 -29.37
CA THR A 6 -16.43 -42.81 -27.96
C THR A 6 -15.11 -42.90 -27.18
N ALA A 7 -14.79 -41.87 -26.39
CA ALA A 7 -13.69 -41.88 -25.41
C ALA A 7 -14.20 -42.25 -24.00
N PRO A 8 -13.40 -42.94 -23.17
CA PRO A 8 -13.78 -43.39 -21.83
C PRO A 8 -13.52 -42.33 -20.74
N GLY A 9 -14.15 -42.55 -19.58
CA GLY A 9 -14.36 -41.61 -18.48
C GLY A 9 -13.11 -41.10 -17.75
N ALA A 10 -13.29 -39.95 -17.11
CA ALA A 10 -12.32 -39.29 -16.27
C ALA A 10 -12.69 -39.47 -14.79
N ASP A 11 -11.67 -39.88 -14.05
CA ASP A 11 -11.60 -40.19 -12.62
C ASP A 11 -12.11 -39.08 -11.70
N ASP A 12 -12.86 -39.55 -10.71
CA ASP A 12 -13.21 -38.91 -9.46
C ASP A 12 -11.95 -38.86 -8.56
N ARG A 13 -11.28 -37.70 -8.50
CA ARG A 13 -10.16 -37.47 -7.56
C ARG A 13 -10.63 -36.58 -6.41
N MET A 14 -10.88 -37.24 -5.28
CA MET A 14 -11.01 -36.64 -3.96
C MET A 14 -9.75 -35.85 -3.57
N ASP A 15 -9.88 -34.54 -3.39
CA ASP A 15 -8.88 -33.68 -2.75
C ASP A 15 -8.89 -33.91 -1.23
N GLY A 16 -8.02 -34.82 -0.78
CA GLY A 16 -7.70 -35.06 0.63
C GLY A 16 -6.86 -33.95 1.23
N ARG A 17 -7.45 -32.77 1.47
CA ARG A 17 -6.80 -31.70 2.22
C ARG A 17 -6.97 -31.92 3.72
N ALA A 18 -5.89 -32.36 4.37
CA ALA A 18 -5.82 -32.48 5.83
C ALA A 18 -6.13 -31.13 6.51
N PRO A 19 -6.91 -31.10 7.60
CA PRO A 19 -7.19 -29.88 8.34
C PRO A 19 -5.93 -29.35 9.03
N VAL A 20 -5.62 -28.07 8.78
CA VAL A 20 -4.53 -27.35 9.44
C VAL A 20 -4.90 -27.18 10.92
N PRO A 21 -4.02 -27.51 11.89
CA PRO A 21 -4.34 -27.39 13.30
C PRO A 21 -4.58 -25.92 13.67
N SER A 22 -5.73 -25.69 14.28
CA SER A 22 -6.17 -24.40 14.81
C SER A 22 -5.22 -23.95 15.92
N ALA A 23 -4.33 -23.00 15.60
CA ALA A 23 -3.48 -22.37 16.59
C ALA A 23 -4.36 -21.51 17.51
N VAL A 24 -4.56 -21.99 18.74
CA VAL A 24 -5.25 -21.30 19.82
C VAL A 24 -4.44 -20.04 20.14
N HIS A 25 -4.92 -18.87 19.69
CA HIS A 25 -4.31 -17.58 20.03
C HIS A 25 -4.79 -17.20 21.42
N SER A 26 -4.01 -17.58 22.45
CA SER A 26 -4.17 -17.03 23.78
C SER A 26 -4.03 -15.51 23.72
N ALA A 27 -5.00 -14.80 24.31
CA ALA A 27 -5.00 -13.35 24.49
C ALA A 27 -3.79 -12.92 25.33
N GLY A 28 -2.67 -12.65 24.66
CA GLY A 28 -1.49 -12.06 25.26
C GLY A 28 -1.72 -10.58 25.54
N LYS A 29 -1.52 -10.16 26.79
CA LYS A 29 -1.45 -8.75 27.20
C LYS A 29 -0.63 -7.95 26.18
N ALA A 30 -1.14 -6.78 25.76
CA ALA A 30 -0.44 -5.88 24.86
C ALA A 30 0.99 -5.64 25.38
N ASN A 31 1.97 -6.13 24.64
CA ASN A 31 3.37 -6.02 25.00
C ASN A 31 3.74 -4.53 24.98
N PRO A 32 4.34 -3.96 26.04
CA PRO A 32 4.79 -2.58 25.99
C PRO A 32 5.73 -2.41 24.79
N ALA A 33 5.57 -1.30 24.05
CA ALA A 33 6.40 -1.02 22.90
C ALA A 33 7.87 -1.03 23.34
N ARG A 34 8.65 -1.94 22.76
CA ARG A 34 10.09 -2.00 23.00
C ARG A 34 10.68 -0.64 22.59
N PRO A 35 11.46 0.04 23.45
CA PRO A 35 12.17 1.25 23.07
C PRO A 35 13.10 0.97 21.89
N VAL A 36 13.17 1.91 20.95
CA VAL A 36 14.09 1.81 19.81
C VAL A 36 15.49 2.06 20.36
N GLU A 37 16.33 1.03 20.34
CA GLU A 37 17.72 1.17 20.74
C GLU A 37 18.51 1.81 19.59
N PRO A 38 19.57 2.59 19.86
CA PRO A 38 20.43 3.15 18.81
C PRO A 38 20.93 2.10 17.81
N GLU A 39 21.14 0.87 18.27
CA GLU A 39 21.52 -0.30 17.45
C GLU A 39 20.45 -0.69 16.42
N ASP A 40 19.16 -0.50 16.72
CA ASP A 40 18.06 -0.79 15.78
C ASP A 40 18.10 0.18 14.58
N VAL A 41 18.46 1.45 14.83
CA VAL A 41 18.64 2.48 13.78
C VAL A 41 19.91 2.19 12.97
N GLU A 42 21.02 1.85 13.63
CA GLU A 42 22.27 1.48 12.97
C GLU A 42 22.08 0.26 12.05
N ASN A 43 21.41 -0.79 12.53
CA ASN A 43 21.10 -1.98 11.75
C ASN A 43 20.18 -1.66 10.55
N GLY A 44 19.18 -0.80 10.74
CA GLY A 44 18.31 -0.34 9.65
C GLY A 44 19.07 0.42 8.57
N LEU A 45 19.95 1.35 8.96
CA LEU A 45 20.80 2.10 8.03
C LEU A 45 21.81 1.20 7.31
N ARG A 46 22.42 0.25 8.03
CA ARG A 46 23.35 -0.72 7.46
C ARG A 46 22.65 -1.62 6.44
N PHE A 47 21.46 -2.12 6.76
CA PHE A 47 20.65 -2.91 5.83
C PHE A 47 20.27 -2.08 4.60
N GLY A 48 19.79 -0.85 4.79
CA GLY A 48 19.49 0.07 3.68
C GLY A 48 20.70 0.32 2.78
N HIS A 49 21.88 0.53 3.36
CA HIS A 49 23.13 0.70 2.63
C HIS A 49 23.51 -0.56 1.84
N LEU A 50 23.44 -1.74 2.46
CA LEU A 50 23.71 -3.01 1.77
C LEU A 50 22.76 -3.24 0.60
N MET A 51 21.47 -2.93 0.77
CA MET A 51 20.49 -3.05 -0.30
C MET A 51 20.74 -2.04 -1.43
N ALA A 52 21.14 -0.81 -1.10
CA ALA A 52 21.52 0.19 -2.09
C ALA A 52 22.76 -0.26 -2.88
N VAL A 53 23.78 -0.81 -2.21
CA VAL A 53 24.98 -1.36 -2.85
C VAL A 53 24.63 -2.53 -3.76
N GLN A 54 23.80 -3.46 -3.31
CA GLN A 54 23.38 -4.61 -4.12
C GLN A 54 22.57 -4.17 -5.35
N THR A 55 21.68 -3.20 -5.18
CA THR A 55 20.90 -2.63 -6.28
C THR A 55 21.79 -1.93 -7.29
N LYS A 56 22.76 -1.13 -6.82
CA LYS A 56 23.74 -0.47 -7.70
C LYS A 56 24.57 -1.48 -8.50
N ARG A 57 25.01 -2.58 -7.88
CA ARG A 57 25.72 -3.65 -8.59
C ARG A 57 24.87 -4.27 -9.70
N ARG A 58 23.62 -4.65 -9.39
CA ARG A 58 22.69 -5.19 -10.39
C ARG A 58 22.41 -4.22 -11.53
N LEU A 59 22.27 -2.92 -11.24
CA LEU A 59 22.11 -1.88 -12.26
C LEU A 59 23.34 -1.77 -13.17
N ASN A 60 24.54 -1.85 -12.59
CA ASN A 60 25.78 -1.84 -13.37
C ASN A 60 25.87 -3.07 -14.29
N ASP A 61 25.52 -4.27 -13.80
CA ASP A 61 25.54 -5.50 -14.61
C ASP A 61 24.58 -5.43 -15.80
N VAL A 62 23.38 -4.89 -15.57
CA VAL A 62 22.39 -4.64 -16.63
C VAL A 62 22.91 -3.60 -17.62
N ALA A 63 23.48 -2.49 -17.13
CA ALA A 63 24.03 -1.45 -17.99
C ALA A 63 25.18 -1.98 -18.87
N ALA A 64 26.09 -2.77 -18.30
CA ALA A 64 27.17 -3.42 -19.02
C ALA A 64 26.65 -4.38 -20.10
N SER A 65 25.66 -5.20 -19.76
CA SER A 65 25.03 -6.13 -20.71
C SER A 65 24.35 -5.40 -21.87
N LEU A 66 23.65 -4.29 -21.57
CA LEU A 66 22.99 -3.48 -22.57
C LEU A 66 24.00 -2.77 -23.49
N HIS A 67 25.06 -2.18 -22.93
CA HIS A 67 26.10 -1.55 -23.74
C HIS A 67 26.80 -2.55 -24.67
N ALA A 68 27.17 -3.73 -24.15
CA ALA A 68 27.79 -4.78 -24.97
C ALA A 68 26.87 -5.23 -26.14
N LEU A 69 25.56 -5.35 -25.88
CA LEU A 69 24.58 -5.65 -26.93
C LEU A 69 24.51 -4.53 -27.98
N LEU A 70 24.42 -3.28 -27.55
CA LEU A 70 24.34 -2.12 -28.46
C LEU A 70 25.59 -2.01 -29.33
N GLU A 71 26.78 -2.13 -28.73
CA GLU A 71 28.06 -2.13 -29.45
C GLU A 71 28.10 -3.24 -30.51
N THR A 72 27.63 -4.45 -30.15
CA THR A 72 27.55 -5.59 -31.08
C THR A 72 26.61 -5.31 -32.26
N LEU A 73 25.41 -4.77 -31.99
CA LEU A 73 24.42 -4.49 -33.03
C LEU A 73 24.84 -3.34 -33.97
N VAL A 74 25.53 -2.34 -33.43
CA VAL A 74 26.10 -1.24 -34.23
C VAL A 74 27.26 -1.75 -35.08
N ALA A 75 28.17 -2.55 -34.51
CA ALA A 75 29.29 -3.13 -35.24
C ALA A 75 28.85 -4.05 -36.39
N GLN A 76 27.71 -4.74 -36.23
CA GLN A 76 27.11 -5.58 -37.28
C GLN A 76 26.33 -4.78 -38.34
N GLY A 77 26.12 -3.47 -38.13
CA GLY A 77 25.33 -2.61 -39.02
C GLY A 77 23.81 -2.81 -38.93
N THR A 78 23.34 -3.63 -37.98
CA THR A 78 21.91 -3.90 -37.75
C THR A 78 21.21 -2.70 -37.13
N LEU A 79 21.95 -1.88 -36.37
CA LEU A 79 21.44 -0.70 -35.69
C LEU A 79 22.24 0.54 -36.10
N SER A 80 21.56 1.55 -36.65
CA SER A 80 22.15 2.87 -36.88
C SER A 80 22.30 3.62 -35.55
N LEU A 81 23.51 4.14 -35.30
CA LEU A 81 23.81 4.89 -34.08
C LEU A 81 22.95 6.17 -33.96
N ASP A 82 22.81 6.92 -35.05
CA ASP A 82 22.03 8.17 -35.08
C ASP A 82 20.55 7.92 -34.80
N ASP A 83 19.99 6.84 -35.34
CA ASP A 83 18.60 6.45 -35.10
C ASP A 83 18.39 5.97 -33.67
N TYR A 84 19.35 5.23 -33.12
CA TYR A 84 19.33 4.78 -31.74
C TYR A 84 19.35 5.96 -30.77
N GLU A 85 20.29 6.90 -30.93
CA GLU A 85 20.41 8.07 -30.04
C GLU A 85 19.14 8.92 -30.04
N ARG A 86 18.58 9.18 -31.23
CA ARG A 86 17.31 9.93 -31.37
C ARG A 86 16.16 9.24 -30.63
N ARG A 87 16.00 7.93 -30.81
CA ARG A 87 14.94 7.15 -30.14
C ARG A 87 15.14 7.05 -28.64
N ARG A 88 16.40 6.91 -28.20
CA ARG A 88 16.77 6.85 -26.79
C ARG A 88 16.40 8.15 -26.07
N GLU A 89 16.70 9.31 -26.66
CA GLU A 89 16.37 10.60 -26.04
C GLU A 89 14.86 10.81 -25.92
N VAL A 90 14.08 10.49 -26.97
CA VAL A 90 12.61 10.53 -26.91
C VAL A 90 12.06 9.60 -25.83
N THR A 91 12.58 8.38 -25.76
CA THR A 91 12.15 7.39 -24.75
C THR A 91 12.52 7.85 -23.35
N LYS A 92 13.74 8.36 -23.15
CA LYS A 92 14.20 8.90 -21.87
C LYS A 92 13.29 10.02 -21.39
N GLN A 93 12.89 10.96 -22.25
CA GLN A 93 11.98 12.03 -21.87
C GLN A 93 10.60 11.51 -21.46
N ARG A 94 10.07 10.52 -22.19
CA ARG A 94 8.80 9.84 -21.84
C ARG A 94 8.90 9.11 -20.50
N GLU A 95 9.99 8.40 -20.26
CA GLU A 95 10.22 7.68 -19.00
C GLU A 95 10.43 8.64 -17.82
N VAL A 96 11.09 9.78 -18.03
CA VAL A 96 11.20 10.84 -17.01
C VAL A 96 9.83 11.40 -16.68
N GLN A 97 9.01 11.72 -17.68
CA GLN A 97 7.64 12.19 -17.46
C GLN A 97 6.78 11.13 -16.77
N ARG A 98 6.88 9.86 -17.18
CA ARG A 98 6.16 8.74 -16.55
C ARG A 98 6.59 8.56 -15.10
N THR A 99 7.89 8.55 -14.83
CA THR A 99 8.43 8.42 -13.46
C THR A 99 8.04 9.61 -12.59
N GLN A 100 8.02 10.84 -13.14
CA GLN A 100 7.48 11.99 -12.41
C GLN A 100 5.98 11.84 -12.09
N SER A 101 5.22 11.13 -12.93
CA SER A 101 3.81 10.84 -12.68
C SER A 101 3.54 9.60 -11.80
N GLU A 102 4.47 8.64 -11.72
CA GLU A 102 4.30 7.34 -11.04
C GLU A 102 5.10 7.20 -9.74
N ALA A 103 6.30 7.78 -9.67
CA ALA A 103 7.21 7.70 -8.53
C ALA A 103 7.05 8.92 -7.62
N LEU A 104 5.83 9.18 -7.17
CA LEU A 104 5.61 10.10 -6.08
C LEU A 104 5.60 9.29 -4.79
N VAL A 105 6.67 9.47 -4.01
CA VAL A 105 6.56 9.49 -2.56
C VAL A 105 5.37 10.40 -2.24
N SER A 106 4.18 9.80 -2.14
CA SER A 106 2.95 10.53 -1.95
C SER A 106 2.93 10.89 -0.49
N LEU A 107 3.33 12.13 -0.19
CA LEU A 107 3.17 12.75 1.11
C LEU A 107 1.91 13.60 1.06
N GLY A 108 1.13 13.62 2.14
CA GLY A 108 0.01 14.56 2.24
C GLY A 108 0.51 16.01 2.34
N ASP A 109 -0.07 16.92 1.55
CA ASP A 109 0.30 18.36 1.44
C ASP A 109 -0.06 19.24 2.67
N THR A 110 -0.13 18.68 3.87
CA THR A 110 -0.58 19.45 5.06
C THR A 110 0.60 20.00 5.86
N VAL A 111 0.70 21.32 5.94
CA VAL A 111 1.79 22.04 6.64
C VAL A 111 1.63 21.98 8.18
N ASP A 112 0.40 22.06 8.69
CA ASP A 112 0.09 21.76 10.09
C ASP A 112 -1.35 21.22 10.24
N LYS A 113 -1.48 19.94 10.59
CA LYS A 113 -2.77 19.27 10.77
C LYS A 113 -3.55 19.76 11.99
N TYR A 114 -2.90 20.41 12.96
CA TYR A 114 -3.57 20.94 14.14
C TYR A 114 -4.20 22.30 13.89
N ALA A 115 -3.64 23.10 12.98
CA ALA A 115 -4.14 24.40 12.58
C ALA A 115 -5.33 24.37 11.60
N ALA A 116 -5.71 23.18 11.10
CA ALA A 116 -6.83 23.04 10.16
C ALA A 116 -8.16 23.56 10.76
N THR A 117 -8.81 24.48 10.04
CA THR A 117 -10.10 25.09 10.41
C THR A 117 -11.27 24.45 9.69
N GLY A 118 -12.50 24.61 10.21
CA GLY A 118 -13.71 24.11 9.55
C GLY A 118 -13.81 22.58 9.55
N LEU A 119 -13.28 21.93 10.58
CA LEU A 119 -13.30 20.48 10.71
C LEU A 119 -14.74 19.96 10.85
N PRO A 120 -15.06 18.82 10.22
CA PRO A 120 -16.39 18.24 10.32
C PRO A 120 -16.65 17.73 11.74
N GLU A 121 -17.70 18.26 12.38
CA GLU A 121 -18.21 17.75 13.65
C GLU A 121 -19.11 16.54 13.40
N ILE A 122 -18.55 15.34 13.60
CA ILE A 122 -19.25 14.07 13.42
C ILE A 122 -19.23 13.31 14.74
N ASN A 123 -20.41 12.94 15.24
CA ASN A 123 -20.53 12.08 16.40
C ASN A 123 -20.23 10.63 16.03
N CYS A 124 -18.94 10.31 15.87
CA CYS A 124 -18.51 8.96 15.54
C CYS A 124 -18.94 7.95 16.63
N ALA A 125 -19.15 8.37 17.89
CA ALA A 125 -19.52 7.45 18.96
C ALA A 125 -20.88 6.78 18.73
N GLU A 126 -21.85 7.55 18.25
CA GLU A 126 -23.19 7.03 17.92
C GLU A 126 -23.22 6.30 16.57
N LEU A 127 -22.37 6.70 15.63
CA LEU A 127 -22.41 6.18 14.26
C LEU A 127 -21.63 4.88 14.07
N ARG A 128 -20.59 4.62 14.88
CA ARG A 128 -19.73 3.44 14.76
C ARG A 128 -20.48 2.10 14.73
N PRO A 129 -21.50 1.84 15.58
CA PRO A 129 -22.26 0.59 15.52
C PRO A 129 -22.95 0.35 14.17
N LEU A 130 -23.26 1.42 13.42
CA LEU A 130 -23.92 1.35 12.12
C LEU A 130 -22.91 1.28 10.97
N CYS A 131 -21.95 2.21 10.95
CA CYS A 131 -20.98 2.31 9.86
C CYS A 131 -19.79 1.35 10.02
N LYS A 132 -19.67 0.67 11.17
CA LYS A 132 -18.60 -0.28 11.50
C LYS A 132 -17.20 0.30 11.30
N SER A 133 -17.04 1.60 11.54
CA SER A 133 -15.75 2.29 11.38
C SER A 133 -15.12 2.18 9.99
N ARG A 134 -15.93 2.12 8.92
CA ARG A 134 -15.44 1.99 7.54
C ARG A 134 -14.47 3.07 7.08
N CYS A 135 -14.44 4.25 7.70
CA CYS A 135 -13.40 5.24 7.40
C CYS A 135 -11.98 4.72 7.70
N CYS A 136 -11.83 3.77 8.63
CA CYS A 136 -10.57 3.13 8.96
C CYS A 136 -10.11 2.10 7.92
N THR A 137 -10.92 1.72 6.93
CA THR A 137 -10.49 0.81 5.85
C THR A 137 -9.93 1.57 4.63
N LEU A 138 -10.09 2.89 4.60
CA LEU A 138 -9.60 3.74 3.53
C LEU A 138 -8.07 3.81 3.52
N LYS A 139 -7.49 3.76 2.32
CA LYS A 139 -6.04 3.89 2.10
C LYS A 139 -5.73 5.32 1.69
N PHE A 140 -4.75 5.92 2.34
CA PHE A 140 -4.25 7.26 2.04
C PHE A 140 -2.79 7.38 2.47
N SER A 141 -2.14 8.37 1.90
CA SER A 141 -0.77 8.76 2.22
C SER A 141 -0.71 9.63 3.47
N LEU A 142 0.30 9.38 4.30
CA LEU A 142 0.61 10.19 5.48
C LEU A 142 1.35 11.47 5.07
N SER A 143 1.15 12.56 5.82
CA SER A 143 1.95 13.78 5.69
C SER A 143 3.31 13.62 6.35
N ILE A 144 4.24 14.53 6.08
CA ILE A 144 5.54 14.57 6.79
C ILE A 144 5.33 14.69 8.30
N GLN A 145 4.41 15.57 8.73
CA GLN A 145 4.09 15.76 10.15
C GLN A 145 3.61 14.46 10.81
N ASP A 146 2.80 13.65 10.12
CA ASP A 146 2.35 12.35 10.63
C ASP A 146 3.50 11.36 10.83
N LEU A 147 4.49 11.41 9.96
CA LEU A 147 5.69 10.56 10.04
C LEU A 147 6.62 11.02 11.16
N ASP A 148 6.78 12.34 11.33
CA ASP A 148 7.65 12.95 12.33
C ASP A 148 7.11 12.79 13.76
N GLU A 149 5.79 12.84 13.95
CA GLU A 149 5.14 12.59 15.24
C GLU A 149 5.26 11.13 15.70
N ARG A 150 5.48 10.19 14.77
CA ARG A 150 5.66 8.75 15.02
C ARG A 150 4.51 8.05 15.75
N VAL A 151 3.37 8.71 15.91
CA VAL A 151 2.14 8.11 16.46
C VAL A 151 1.46 7.22 15.42
N VAL A 152 1.44 7.66 14.15
CA VAL A 152 0.76 6.95 13.07
C VAL A 152 1.74 6.05 12.33
N ARG A 153 1.47 4.74 12.35
CA ARG A 153 2.26 3.73 11.63
C ARG A 153 1.89 3.66 10.14
N TRP A 154 2.90 3.43 9.31
CA TRP A 154 2.77 3.24 7.86
C TRP A 154 3.21 1.82 7.42
N ASP A 155 2.79 1.41 6.22
CA ASP A 155 3.07 0.10 5.65
C ASP A 155 4.49 0.06 5.05
N TYR A 156 5.39 -0.75 5.62
CA TYR A 156 6.77 -0.87 5.11
C TYR A 156 6.88 -1.38 3.67
N SER A 157 5.87 -2.09 3.16
CA SER A 157 5.80 -2.52 1.76
C SER A 157 5.30 -1.42 0.81
N ARG A 158 4.69 -0.37 1.35
CA ARG A 158 4.11 0.77 0.64
C ARG A 158 4.46 2.08 1.36
N PRO A 159 5.65 2.65 1.10
CA PRO A 159 6.17 3.78 1.84
C PRO A 159 5.15 4.89 2.09
N TYR A 160 5.02 5.26 3.37
CA TYR A 160 4.17 6.33 3.90
C TYR A 160 2.65 6.17 3.70
N GLN A 161 2.18 5.03 3.20
CA GLN A 161 0.76 4.69 3.22
C GLN A 161 0.34 4.21 4.61
N ILE A 162 -0.87 4.57 5.07
CA ILE A 162 -1.41 4.12 6.36
C ILE A 162 -1.33 2.60 6.53
N ALA A 163 -0.70 2.13 7.62
CA ALA A 163 -0.56 0.70 7.90
C ALA A 163 -1.93 0.07 8.14
N SER A 164 -2.11 -1.17 7.68
CA SER A 164 -3.36 -1.91 7.85
C SER A 164 -3.14 -3.31 8.40
N ARG A 165 -4.13 -3.80 9.13
CA ARG A 165 -4.23 -5.17 9.61
C ARG A 165 -4.72 -6.12 8.50
N PRO A 166 -4.61 -7.44 8.71
CA PRO A 166 -5.13 -8.45 7.78
C PRO A 166 -6.65 -8.36 7.53
N ASP A 167 -7.42 -7.81 8.47
CA ASP A 167 -8.87 -7.57 8.34
C ASP A 167 -9.22 -6.35 7.46
N GLY A 168 -8.22 -5.65 6.93
CA GLY A 168 -8.38 -4.49 6.05
C GLY A 168 -8.52 -3.15 6.76
N TYR A 169 -8.62 -3.12 8.10
CA TYR A 169 -8.67 -1.88 8.87
C TYR A 169 -7.28 -1.32 9.12
N CYS A 170 -7.17 0.00 9.31
CA CYS A 170 -5.93 0.60 9.75
C CYS A 170 -5.52 0.06 11.13
N VAL A 171 -4.21 -0.01 11.38
CA VAL A 171 -3.68 -0.59 12.63
C VAL A 171 -4.11 0.15 13.89
N HIS A 172 -4.60 1.38 13.76
CA HIS A 172 -5.05 2.23 14.88
C HIS A 172 -6.55 2.12 15.18
N CYS A 173 -7.31 1.33 14.41
CA CYS A 173 -8.71 1.06 14.73
C CYS A 173 -8.76 0.01 15.85
N ASP A 174 -9.50 0.24 16.92
CA ASP A 174 -9.71 -0.78 17.93
C ASP A 174 -10.50 -1.95 17.33
N ALA A 175 -10.02 -3.20 17.50
CA ALA A 175 -10.63 -4.36 16.87
C ALA A 175 -12.00 -4.72 17.48
N GLU A 176 -12.22 -4.40 18.75
CA GLU A 176 -13.46 -4.74 19.45
C GLU A 176 -14.46 -3.59 19.41
N LYS A 177 -13.99 -2.37 19.68
CA LYS A 177 -14.82 -1.17 19.84
C LYS A 177 -14.98 -0.37 18.53
N GLY A 178 -14.17 -0.67 17.53
CA GLY A 178 -14.07 0.10 16.28
C GLY A 178 -13.57 1.53 16.48
N ALA A 179 -13.15 1.93 17.68
CA ALA A 179 -12.76 3.31 17.97
C ALA A 179 -11.34 3.59 17.45
N CYS A 180 -11.08 4.81 16.96
CA CYS A 180 -9.72 5.20 16.59
C CYS A 180 -8.90 5.42 17.87
N GLN A 181 -7.82 4.65 18.05
CA GLN A 181 -6.94 4.72 19.22
C GLN A 181 -6.03 5.97 19.19
N VAL A 182 -5.86 6.59 18.02
CA VAL A 182 -5.07 7.83 17.82
C VAL A 182 -5.98 9.01 17.47
N TYR A 183 -7.22 9.05 17.98
CA TYR A 183 -8.25 10.01 17.55
C TYR A 183 -7.79 11.48 17.60
N GLN A 184 -7.01 11.85 18.62
CA GLN A 184 -6.51 13.21 18.79
C GLN A 184 -5.31 13.54 17.88
N GLN A 185 -4.51 12.53 17.53
CA GLN A 185 -3.34 12.63 16.65
C GLN A 185 -3.62 12.14 15.22
N ARG A 186 -4.90 12.02 14.86
CA ARG A 186 -5.32 11.55 13.53
C ARG A 186 -4.59 12.33 12.43
N PRO A 187 -4.20 11.65 11.34
CA PRO A 187 -3.68 12.32 10.16
C PRO A 187 -4.59 13.44 9.67
N ALA A 188 -4.03 14.44 9.01
CA ALA A 188 -4.79 15.55 8.44
C ALA A 188 -5.98 15.05 7.60
N VAL A 189 -5.73 14.06 6.74
CA VAL A 189 -6.75 13.39 5.92
C VAL A 189 -7.89 12.85 6.78
N CYS A 190 -7.60 12.16 7.89
CA CYS A 190 -8.64 11.64 8.80
C CYS A 190 -9.35 12.74 9.60
N ARG A 191 -8.69 13.89 9.82
CA ARG A 191 -9.21 15.01 10.61
C ARG A 191 -10.20 15.85 9.80
N THR A 192 -9.90 16.08 8.52
CA THR A 192 -10.75 16.84 7.59
C THR A 192 -11.80 15.98 6.89
N TYR A 193 -11.70 14.66 6.98
CA TYR A 193 -12.60 13.74 6.30
C TYR A 193 -14.04 13.81 6.85
N ASP A 194 -14.98 14.12 5.96
CA ASP A 194 -16.41 14.13 6.24
C ASP A 194 -17.08 12.91 5.59
N CYS A 195 -17.45 11.92 6.41
CA CYS A 195 -18.05 10.68 5.90
C CYS A 195 -19.48 10.85 5.38
N ARG A 196 -20.19 11.94 5.70
CA ARG A 196 -21.62 12.12 5.38
C ARG A 196 -21.91 12.09 3.88
N LYS A 197 -20.93 12.51 3.08
CA LYS A 197 -21.01 12.58 1.62
C LYS A 197 -20.35 11.39 0.93
N ASP A 198 -19.82 10.44 1.69
CA ASP A 198 -19.05 9.32 1.14
C ASP A 198 -19.96 8.10 0.93
N SER A 199 -20.25 7.82 -0.34
CA SER A 199 -21.10 6.70 -0.78
C SER A 199 -20.49 5.32 -0.54
N ARG A 200 -19.20 5.26 -0.14
CA ARG A 200 -18.55 4.06 0.37
C ARG A 200 -18.90 3.79 1.83
N ILE A 201 -19.37 4.80 2.57
CA ILE A 201 -19.72 4.67 3.99
C ILE A 201 -21.24 4.63 4.18
N TRP A 202 -21.96 5.57 3.56
CA TRP A 202 -23.39 5.74 3.72
C TRP A 202 -24.13 5.66 2.38
N LEU A 203 -25.27 4.97 2.37
CA LEU A 203 -26.22 5.08 1.26
C LEU A 203 -27.11 6.31 1.46
N ASP A 204 -27.54 6.55 2.70
CA ASP A 204 -28.33 7.70 3.12
C ASP A 204 -27.93 8.05 4.57
N PHE A 205 -27.16 9.13 4.74
CA PHE A 205 -26.64 9.53 6.05
C PHE A 205 -27.75 10.00 6.99
N ASP A 206 -28.71 10.77 6.47
CA ASP A 206 -29.80 11.35 7.27
C ASP A 206 -30.72 10.26 7.83
N LYS A 207 -30.96 9.20 7.05
CA LYS A 207 -31.69 8.00 7.51
C LYS A 207 -30.82 6.99 8.23
N ARG A 208 -29.52 7.27 8.43
CA ARG A 208 -28.54 6.39 9.08
C ARG A 208 -28.44 5.01 8.41
N ILE A 209 -28.57 4.96 7.09
CA ILE A 209 -28.47 3.73 6.29
C ILE A 209 -27.03 3.58 5.78
N PRO A 210 -26.23 2.65 6.34
CA PRO A 210 -24.87 2.41 5.86
C PRO A 210 -24.90 1.83 4.44
N ALA A 211 -23.83 2.06 3.68
CA ALA A 211 -23.68 1.43 2.38
C ALA A 211 -23.55 -0.10 2.53
N PRO A 212 -23.94 -0.92 1.54
CA PRO A 212 -23.79 -2.38 1.60
C PRO A 212 -22.35 -2.82 1.88
N GLU A 213 -22.20 -3.97 2.54
CA GLU A 213 -20.90 -4.63 2.74
C GLU A 213 -20.35 -5.10 1.38
N GLY A 214 -19.04 -5.01 1.19
CA GLY A 214 -18.38 -5.46 -0.06
C GLY A 214 -18.31 -4.43 -1.20
N ARG A 215 -18.81 -3.20 -1.01
CA ARG A 215 -18.53 -2.08 -1.94
C ARG A 215 -17.08 -1.61 -1.74
N SER A 216 -16.13 -2.32 -2.36
CA SER A 216 -14.76 -1.83 -2.51
C SER A 216 -14.74 -0.57 -3.39
N PRO A 217 -13.73 0.32 -3.22
CA PRO A 217 -13.45 1.37 -4.20
C PRO A 217 -13.18 0.80 -5.59
#